data_AF-R6TWF5-F1
#
_entry.id   AF-R6TWF5-F1
#
_cell.length_a   1.000
_cell.length_b   1.000
_cell.length_c   1.000
_cell.angle_alpha   90.00
_cell.angle_beta   90.00
_cell.angle_gamma   90.00
#
_symmetry.space_group_name_H-M   'P 1'
#
loop_
_entity.id
_entity.type
_entity.pdbx_description
1 polymer ?
#
loop_
_entity_poly.entity_id
_entity_poly.type
_entity_poly.pdbx_seq_one_letter_code
_entity_poly.pdbx_strand_id
1 'polypeptide(L)'
;MLQKELAKRLKARYDTKMDGNKWMKVSSDGIPLCRIKYNGQFLSNADQNLSDEYRSKIADIQDEISTVREYVGLYEHAPQMKAADVSEYRQLASFGDTVLAETYSEKNGFMFCTWKQNADGDSVFWGDYFPNYEYVKEAFAVRSGLVSKHRLFSENESADLCRCVDFTKGNCETLTYEQEQQLDKIEEKLLYGYPSLEAEPPTFEQESTLQQNM
;
A
#
# COMPACT_ATOMS: atom_id res chain seq x y z
N MET A 1 -16.38 -9.51 -8.13
CA MET A 1 -15.45 -9.41 -7.00
C MET A 1 -15.00 -7.97 -6.79
N LEU A 2 -14.48 -7.32 -7.84
CA LEU A 2 -14.03 -5.92 -7.89
C LEU A 2 -14.83 -4.91 -7.05
N GLN A 3 -16.13 -4.71 -7.33
CA GLN A 3 -16.91 -3.68 -6.64
C GLN A 3 -17.11 -3.96 -5.14
N LYS A 4 -17.22 -5.24 -4.74
CA LYS A 4 -17.33 -5.61 -3.33
C LYS A 4 -16.02 -5.31 -2.59
N GLU A 5 -14.90 -5.62 -3.23
CA GLU A 5 -13.59 -5.37 -2.66
C GLU A 5 -13.31 -3.86 -2.56
N LEU A 6 -13.61 -3.10 -3.61
CA LEU A 6 -13.52 -1.63 -3.57
C LEU A 6 -14.39 -1.04 -2.46
N ALA A 7 -15.62 -1.53 -2.28
CA ALA A 7 -16.47 -1.06 -1.18
C ALA A 7 -15.81 -1.29 0.18
N LYS A 8 -15.16 -2.44 0.40
CA LYS A 8 -14.44 -2.72 1.66
C LYS A 8 -13.24 -1.80 1.86
N ARG A 9 -12.40 -1.63 0.83
CA ARG A 9 -11.19 -0.81 0.86
C ARG A 9 -11.49 0.67 1.07
N LEU A 10 -12.56 1.17 0.44
CA LEU A 10 -12.94 2.59 0.51
C LEU A 10 -13.73 2.94 1.78
N LYS A 11 -14.43 2.00 2.41
CA LYS A 11 -15.33 2.26 3.56
C LYS A 11 -14.65 2.89 4.77
N ALA A 12 -13.33 2.70 4.94
CA ALA A 12 -12.59 3.33 6.03
C ALA A 12 -12.38 4.84 5.84
N ARG A 13 -12.40 5.32 4.59
CA ARG A 13 -12.08 6.70 4.22
C ARG A 13 -13.24 7.48 3.60
N TYR A 14 -14.24 6.78 3.05
CA TYR A 14 -15.28 7.37 2.23
C TYR A 14 -16.66 6.76 2.50
N ASP A 15 -17.68 7.56 2.26
CA ASP A 15 -19.06 7.09 2.22
C ASP A 15 -19.33 6.38 0.88
N THR A 16 -19.70 5.10 0.95
CA THR A 16 -20.04 4.31 -0.24
C THR A 16 -21.51 3.89 -0.22
N LYS A 17 -22.25 4.16 -1.31
CA LYS A 17 -23.66 3.74 -1.44
C LYS A 17 -23.94 3.16 -2.83
N MET A 18 -24.56 1.99 -2.86
CA MET A 18 -25.08 1.40 -4.10
C MET A 18 -26.35 2.12 -4.56
N ASP A 19 -26.45 2.41 -5.85
CA ASP A 19 -27.69 2.86 -6.48
C ASP A 19 -28.42 1.76 -7.25
N GLY A 20 -29.66 2.04 -7.66
CA GLY A 20 -30.50 1.08 -8.40
C GLY A 20 -29.94 0.67 -9.78
N ASN A 21 -28.94 1.38 -10.29
CA ASN A 21 -28.29 1.10 -11.57
C ASN A 21 -26.95 0.36 -11.42
N LYS A 22 -26.70 -0.24 -10.25
CA LYS A 22 -25.46 -0.98 -9.91
C LYS A 22 -24.20 -0.10 -9.93
N TRP A 23 -24.35 1.22 -9.78
CA TRP A 23 -23.22 2.09 -9.50
C TRP A 23 -23.01 2.20 -8.00
N MET A 24 -21.75 2.13 -7.59
CA MET A 24 -21.32 2.52 -6.27
C MET A 24 -20.98 4.01 -6.32
N LYS A 25 -21.74 4.83 -5.61
CA LYS A 25 -21.44 6.24 -5.39
C LYS A 25 -20.45 6.37 -4.24
N VAL A 26 -19.45 7.21 -4.41
CA VAL A 26 -18.44 7.51 -3.39
C VAL A 26 -18.49 9.01 -3.09
N SER A 27 -18.54 9.36 -1.81
CA SER A 27 -18.56 10.74 -1.32
C SER A 27 -17.69 10.93 -0.08
N SER A 28 -17.30 12.17 0.20
CA SER A 28 -16.64 12.61 1.44
C SER A 28 -17.36 13.85 1.92
N ASP A 29 -17.79 13.90 3.19
CA ASP A 29 -18.43 15.08 3.80
C ASP A 29 -19.69 15.55 3.05
N GLY A 30 -20.42 14.60 2.46
CA GLY A 30 -21.59 14.88 1.62
C GLY A 30 -21.25 15.35 0.20
N ILE A 31 -19.97 15.60 -0.12
CA ILE A 31 -19.52 16.00 -1.46
C ILE A 31 -19.32 14.75 -2.33
N PRO A 32 -20.01 14.64 -3.48
CA PRO A 32 -19.81 13.53 -4.40
C PRO A 32 -18.42 13.55 -5.04
N LEU A 33 -17.69 12.44 -4.98
CA LEU A 33 -16.34 12.31 -5.55
C LEU A 33 -16.35 11.56 -6.88
N CYS A 34 -16.98 10.38 -6.92
CA CYS A 34 -17.03 9.57 -8.13
C CYS A 34 -18.17 8.53 -8.09
N ARG A 35 -18.35 7.83 -9.21
CA ARG A 35 -19.19 6.64 -9.30
C ARG A 35 -18.43 5.51 -9.98
N ILE A 36 -18.55 4.31 -9.42
CA ILE A 36 -17.85 3.11 -9.88
C ILE A 36 -18.85 2.01 -10.20
N LYS A 37 -18.80 1.48 -11.42
CA LYS A 37 -19.65 0.38 -11.87
C LYS A 37 -18.97 -0.96 -11.59
N TYR A 38 -19.76 -2.04 -11.55
CA TYR A 38 -19.27 -3.40 -11.28
C TYR A 38 -18.14 -3.87 -12.21
N ASN A 39 -18.10 -3.37 -13.45
CA ASN A 39 -17.08 -3.70 -14.46
C ASN A 39 -15.86 -2.76 -14.40
N GLY A 40 -15.75 -1.92 -13.38
CA GLY A 40 -14.65 -0.98 -13.22
C GLY A 40 -14.80 0.34 -13.99
N GLN A 41 -15.92 0.60 -14.67
CA GLN A 41 -16.16 1.95 -15.21
C GLN A 41 -16.18 2.96 -14.07
N PHE A 42 -15.35 4.00 -14.23
CA PHE A 42 -15.16 5.07 -13.25
C PHE A 42 -15.59 6.40 -13.86
N LEU A 43 -16.38 7.16 -13.11
CA LEU A 43 -16.80 8.51 -13.47
C LEU A 43 -16.49 9.43 -12.30
N SER A 44 -15.49 10.31 -12.45
CA SER A 44 -15.14 11.31 -11.45
C SER A 44 -16.10 12.50 -11.47
N ASN A 45 -16.15 13.22 -10.36
CA ASN A 45 -16.73 14.55 -10.32
C ASN A 45 -15.81 15.51 -11.08
N ALA A 46 -16.34 16.10 -12.15
CA ALA A 46 -15.62 17.01 -13.04
C ALA A 46 -15.92 18.49 -12.75
N ASP A 47 -16.51 18.81 -11.59
CA ASP A 47 -16.72 20.20 -11.19
C ASP A 47 -15.39 20.96 -11.12
N GLN A 48 -15.28 22.04 -11.88
CA GLN A 48 -14.07 22.86 -11.95
C GLN A 48 -13.81 23.60 -10.63
N ASN A 49 -14.84 23.81 -9.81
CA ASN A 49 -14.72 24.49 -8.51
C ASN A 49 -14.37 23.54 -7.36
N LEU A 50 -14.14 22.26 -7.65
CA LEU A 50 -13.72 21.29 -6.65
C LEU A 50 -12.32 21.65 -6.13
N SER A 51 -12.16 21.72 -4.81
CA SER A 51 -10.87 22.04 -4.18
C SER A 51 -9.82 20.98 -4.48
N ASP A 52 -8.54 21.36 -4.35
CA ASP A 52 -7.41 20.45 -4.57
C ASP A 52 -7.44 19.25 -3.61
N GLU A 53 -7.92 19.44 -2.37
CA GLU A 53 -8.14 18.35 -1.41
C GLU A 53 -9.06 17.26 -1.97
N TYR A 54 -10.22 17.64 -2.51
CA TYR A 54 -11.17 16.68 -3.07
C TYR A 54 -10.70 16.10 -4.41
N ARG A 55 -9.90 16.85 -5.19
CA ARG A 55 -9.22 16.32 -6.38
C ARG A 55 -8.19 15.25 -6.00
N SER A 56 -7.44 15.46 -4.93
CA SER A 56 -6.50 14.47 -4.38
C SER A 56 -7.25 13.20 -3.95
N LYS A 57 -8.35 13.33 -3.20
CA LYS A 57 -9.20 12.18 -2.82
C LYS A 57 -9.70 11.39 -4.04
N ILE A 58 -10.06 12.06 -5.14
CA ILE A 58 -10.45 11.41 -6.40
C ILE A 58 -9.28 10.64 -7.02
N ALA A 59 -8.06 11.21 -7.01
CA ALA A 59 -6.86 10.54 -7.47
C ALA A 59 -6.56 9.29 -6.64
N ASP A 60 -6.61 9.39 -5.31
CA ASP A 60 -6.40 8.25 -4.40
C ASP A 60 -7.39 7.11 -4.67
N ILE A 61 -8.66 7.44 -4.94
CA ILE A 61 -9.68 6.45 -5.31
C ILE A 61 -9.33 5.80 -6.65
N GLN A 62 -8.84 6.57 -7.62
CA GLN A 62 -8.47 6.05 -8.94
C GLN A 62 -7.26 5.10 -8.86
N ASP A 63 -6.29 5.41 -8.01
CA ASP A 63 -5.15 4.54 -7.74
C ASP A 63 -5.61 3.25 -7.06
N GLU A 64 -6.45 3.36 -6.03
CA GLU A 64 -7.04 2.19 -5.36
C GLU A 64 -7.83 1.31 -6.34
N ILE A 65 -8.59 1.90 -7.29
CA ILE A 65 -9.29 1.15 -8.35
C ILE A 65 -8.30 0.39 -9.24
N SER A 66 -7.18 1.02 -9.58
CA SER A 66 -6.16 0.41 -10.43
C SER A 66 -5.53 -0.78 -9.71
N THR A 67 -5.14 -0.62 -8.44
CA THR A 67 -4.60 -1.68 -7.58
C THR A 67 -5.59 -2.83 -7.40
N VAL A 68 -6.86 -2.55 -7.04
CA VAL A 68 -7.87 -3.62 -6.86
C VAL A 68 -8.16 -4.34 -8.16
N ARG A 69 -8.19 -3.63 -9.29
CA ARG A 69 -8.38 -4.27 -10.59
C ARG A 69 -7.23 -5.20 -10.93
N GLU A 70 -6.00 -4.81 -10.61
CA GLU A 70 -4.82 -5.63 -10.86
C GLU A 70 -4.94 -6.97 -10.14
N TYR A 71 -5.03 -6.98 -8.80
CA TYR A 71 -5.02 -8.23 -8.06
C TYR A 71 -6.31 -9.05 -8.24
N VAL A 72 -7.48 -8.41 -8.38
CA VAL A 72 -8.71 -9.16 -8.71
C VAL A 72 -8.59 -9.83 -10.09
N GLY A 73 -8.01 -9.12 -11.06
CA GLY A 73 -7.76 -9.65 -12.39
C GLY A 73 -6.79 -10.82 -12.36
N LEU A 74 -5.71 -10.73 -11.57
CA LEU A 74 -4.77 -11.83 -11.36
C LEU A 74 -5.47 -13.02 -10.71
N TYR A 75 -6.22 -12.81 -9.62
CA TYR A 75 -6.96 -13.86 -8.93
C TYR A 75 -7.88 -14.67 -9.85
N GLU A 76 -8.66 -13.98 -10.69
CA GLU A 76 -9.65 -14.63 -11.56
C GLU A 76 -9.00 -15.59 -12.57
N HIS A 77 -7.73 -15.38 -12.93
CA HIS A 77 -7.02 -16.12 -13.97
C HIS A 77 -5.86 -16.98 -13.45
N ALA A 78 -5.41 -16.75 -12.22
CA ALA A 78 -4.29 -17.45 -11.61
C ALA A 78 -4.64 -18.93 -11.33
N PRO A 79 -3.68 -19.87 -11.52
CA PRO A 79 -3.88 -21.27 -11.14
C PRO A 79 -3.98 -21.42 -9.63
N GLN A 80 -4.67 -22.47 -9.16
CA GLN A 80 -4.64 -22.83 -7.75
C GLN A 80 -3.23 -23.28 -7.35
N MET A 81 -2.87 -23.06 -6.08
CA MET A 81 -1.67 -23.62 -5.50
C MET A 81 -1.69 -25.16 -5.61
N LYS A 82 -0.52 -25.75 -5.91
CA LYS A 82 -0.35 -27.20 -6.01
C LYS A 82 -0.31 -27.88 -4.63
N ALA A 83 0.23 -27.20 -3.63
CA ALA A 83 0.29 -27.71 -2.25
C ALA A 83 -1.12 -27.85 -1.66
N ALA A 84 -1.44 -29.06 -1.18
CA ALA A 84 -2.80 -29.42 -0.76
C ALA A 84 -3.32 -28.56 0.41
N ASP A 85 -2.44 -28.27 1.38
CA ASP A 85 -2.76 -27.52 2.60
C ASP A 85 -3.09 -26.03 2.35
N VAL A 86 -2.84 -25.53 1.13
CA VAL A 86 -3.11 -24.14 0.72
C VAL A 86 -3.82 -24.07 -0.64
N SER A 87 -4.55 -25.12 -1.02
CA SER A 87 -5.23 -25.24 -2.32
C SER A 87 -6.33 -24.17 -2.56
N GLU A 88 -6.78 -23.49 -1.51
CA GLU A 88 -7.67 -22.34 -1.54
C GLU A 88 -6.99 -21.04 -2.00
N TYR A 89 -5.66 -21.02 -2.04
CA TYR A 89 -4.88 -19.91 -2.58
C TYR A 89 -4.62 -20.09 -4.07
N ARG A 90 -4.46 -18.97 -4.77
CA ARG A 90 -4.05 -18.91 -6.17
C ARG A 90 -2.67 -18.32 -6.30
N GLN A 91 -1.85 -18.93 -7.16
CA GLN A 91 -0.48 -18.52 -7.41
C GLN A 91 -0.43 -17.37 -8.43
N LEU A 92 -0.04 -16.18 -7.98
CA LEU A 92 0.07 -15.00 -8.84
C LEU A 92 1.41 -14.92 -9.55
N ALA A 93 2.49 -15.22 -8.82
CA ALA A 93 3.85 -15.21 -9.36
C ALA A 93 4.73 -16.19 -8.60
N SER A 94 5.81 -16.65 -9.23
CA SER A 94 6.86 -17.42 -8.56
C SER A 94 8.23 -17.05 -9.12
N PHE A 95 9.23 -17.04 -8.25
CA PHE A 95 10.63 -16.82 -8.61
C PHE A 95 11.53 -17.60 -7.65
N GLY A 96 12.36 -18.49 -8.21
CA GLY A 96 13.14 -19.43 -7.43
C GLY A 96 12.25 -20.29 -6.55
N ASP A 97 12.56 -20.33 -5.26
CA ASP A 97 11.79 -21.02 -4.23
C ASP A 97 10.69 -20.14 -3.62
N THR A 98 10.46 -18.91 -4.09
CA THR A 98 9.43 -18.01 -3.54
C THR A 98 8.20 -17.93 -4.44
N VAL A 99 7.03 -17.96 -3.83
CA VAL A 99 5.73 -17.80 -4.50
C VAL A 99 4.95 -16.64 -3.86
N LEU A 100 4.32 -15.82 -4.69
CA LEU A 100 3.31 -14.84 -4.30
C LEU A 100 1.94 -15.45 -4.61
N ALA A 101 1.08 -15.50 -3.60
CA ALA A 101 -0.25 -16.08 -3.72
C ALA A 101 -1.28 -15.23 -2.99
N GLU A 102 -2.55 -15.40 -3.37
CA GLU A 102 -3.66 -14.73 -2.71
C GLU A 102 -4.87 -15.65 -2.58
N THR A 103 -5.76 -15.33 -1.64
CA THR A 103 -7.06 -15.96 -1.51
C THR A 103 -8.13 -14.91 -1.22
N TYR A 104 -9.39 -15.23 -1.52
CA TYR A 104 -10.52 -14.32 -1.30
C TYR A 104 -11.57 -14.94 -0.37
N SER A 105 -12.06 -14.15 0.59
CA SER A 105 -13.25 -14.49 1.37
C SER A 105 -14.26 -13.35 1.43
N GLU A 106 -15.55 -13.69 1.39
CA GLU A 106 -16.63 -12.70 1.52
C GLU A 106 -16.56 -11.94 2.86
N LYS A 107 -16.05 -12.56 3.93
CA LYS A 107 -15.88 -11.91 5.24
C LYS A 107 -14.68 -10.96 5.26
N ASN A 108 -13.48 -11.44 4.95
CA ASN A 108 -12.24 -10.69 5.19
C ASN A 108 -11.69 -9.96 3.96
N GLY A 109 -12.24 -10.21 2.76
CA GLY A 109 -11.68 -9.67 1.51
C GLY A 109 -10.51 -10.53 1.04
N PHE A 110 -9.58 -9.91 0.31
CA PHE A 110 -8.35 -10.56 -0.11
C PHE A 110 -7.36 -10.69 1.04
N MET A 111 -6.70 -11.85 1.09
CA MET A 111 -5.50 -12.07 1.89
C MET A 111 -4.39 -12.46 0.93
N PHE A 112 -3.26 -11.77 1.03
CA PHE A 112 -2.09 -12.07 0.24
C PHE A 112 -1.04 -12.76 1.10
N CYS A 113 -0.18 -13.53 0.46
CA CYS A 113 0.92 -14.15 1.16
C CYS A 113 2.11 -14.42 0.23
N THR A 114 3.27 -14.55 0.86
CA THR A 114 4.43 -15.14 0.19
C THR A 114 4.90 -16.38 0.94
N TRP A 115 5.15 -17.46 0.20
CA TRP A 115 5.72 -18.68 0.74
C TRP A 115 7.09 -18.98 0.13
N LYS A 116 7.85 -19.79 0.84
CA LYS A 116 8.83 -20.65 0.20
C LYS A 116 8.18 -21.96 -0.22
N GLN A 117 8.59 -22.52 -1.34
CA GLN A 117 8.10 -23.79 -1.88
C GLN A 117 9.26 -24.74 -2.16
N ASN A 118 9.03 -26.05 -2.07
CA ASN A 118 10.00 -27.05 -2.51
C ASN A 118 10.12 -27.07 -4.04
N ALA A 119 11.09 -27.83 -4.56
CA ALA A 119 11.32 -27.93 -6.00
C ALA A 119 10.09 -28.43 -6.78
N ASP A 120 9.27 -29.28 -6.15
CA ASP A 120 8.06 -29.82 -6.76
C ASP A 120 6.84 -28.89 -6.66
N GLY A 121 6.90 -27.84 -5.83
CA GLY A 121 5.80 -26.91 -5.56
C GLY A 121 4.61 -27.50 -4.81
N ASP A 122 4.71 -28.73 -4.29
CA ASP A 122 3.63 -29.43 -3.58
C ASP A 122 3.67 -29.27 -2.07
N SER A 123 4.67 -28.56 -1.55
CA SER A 123 4.73 -28.11 -0.16
C SER A 123 5.22 -26.67 -0.06
N VAL A 124 4.70 -25.97 0.94
CA VAL A 124 5.05 -24.57 1.25
C VAL A 124 5.46 -24.40 2.70
N PHE A 125 6.32 -23.41 2.96
CA PHE A 125 6.83 -23.09 4.29
C PHE A 125 7.18 -21.61 4.44
N TRP A 126 7.36 -21.18 5.69
CA TRP A 126 7.70 -19.80 6.08
C TRP A 126 6.77 -18.73 5.49
N GLY A 127 5.46 -18.93 5.59
CA GLY A 127 4.45 -18.01 5.07
C GLY A 127 4.47 -16.65 5.76
N ASP A 128 4.41 -15.61 4.95
CA ASP A 128 4.22 -14.22 5.37
C ASP A 128 2.90 -13.71 4.79
N TYR A 129 1.94 -13.37 5.64
CA TYR A 129 0.54 -13.11 5.28
C TYR A 129 0.18 -11.67 5.62
N PHE A 130 -0.37 -10.93 4.65
CA PHE A 130 -0.75 -9.55 4.86
C PHE A 130 -1.88 -9.11 3.92
N PRO A 131 -2.82 -8.26 4.36
CA PRO A 131 -3.94 -7.81 3.53
C PRO A 131 -3.59 -6.67 2.56
N ASN A 132 -2.36 -6.13 2.62
CA ASN A 132 -1.90 -5.07 1.72
C ASN A 132 -1.13 -5.66 0.53
N TYR A 133 -1.66 -5.43 -0.68
CA TYR A 133 -1.08 -5.92 -1.93
C TYR A 133 0.26 -5.24 -2.29
N GLU A 134 0.47 -3.98 -1.94
CA GLU A 134 1.75 -3.31 -2.20
C GLU A 134 2.85 -3.90 -1.31
N TYR A 135 2.55 -4.06 -0.02
CA TYR A 135 3.46 -4.72 0.93
C TYR A 135 3.87 -6.12 0.46
N VAL A 136 2.91 -6.94 0.03
CA VAL A 136 3.22 -8.33 -0.34
C VAL A 136 4.07 -8.41 -1.62
N LYS A 137 3.94 -7.44 -2.55
CA LYS A 137 4.78 -7.33 -3.75
C LYS A 137 6.23 -7.02 -3.36
N GLU A 138 6.43 -6.08 -2.44
CA GLU A 138 7.76 -5.77 -1.90
C GLU A 138 8.34 -6.98 -1.15
N ALA A 139 7.55 -7.60 -0.28
CA ALA A 139 7.95 -8.80 0.45
C ALA A 139 8.34 -9.93 -0.53
N PHE A 140 7.59 -10.13 -1.61
CA PHE A 140 7.92 -11.08 -2.66
C PHE A 140 9.26 -10.74 -3.32
N ALA A 141 9.48 -9.49 -3.72
CA ALA A 141 10.72 -9.05 -4.34
C ALA A 141 11.95 -9.28 -3.43
N VAL A 142 11.82 -9.00 -2.14
CA VAL A 142 12.91 -9.20 -1.17
C VAL A 142 13.13 -10.68 -0.86
N ARG A 143 12.07 -11.43 -0.57
CA ARG A 143 12.15 -12.85 -0.15
C ARG A 143 12.58 -13.77 -1.28
N SER A 144 12.26 -13.42 -2.52
CA SER A 144 12.71 -14.11 -3.72
C SER A 144 14.15 -13.77 -4.12
N GLY A 145 14.74 -12.72 -3.52
CA GLY A 145 16.09 -12.26 -3.85
C GLY A 145 16.17 -11.39 -5.11
N LEU A 146 15.04 -11.01 -5.72
CA LEU A 146 15.01 -10.02 -6.81
C LEU A 146 15.54 -8.66 -6.35
N VAL A 147 15.26 -8.31 -5.09
CA VAL A 147 15.83 -7.15 -4.40
C VAL A 147 16.66 -7.64 -3.22
N SER A 148 17.93 -7.23 -3.18
CA SER A 148 18.80 -7.56 -2.05
C SER A 148 18.36 -6.78 -0.80
N LYS A 149 18.01 -7.49 0.27
CA LYS A 149 17.66 -6.89 1.57
C LYS A 149 18.76 -5.94 2.09
N HIS A 150 20.03 -6.24 1.81
CA HIS A 150 21.17 -5.42 2.23
C HIS A 150 21.28 -4.08 1.49
N ARG A 151 20.50 -3.86 0.44
CA ARG A 151 20.41 -2.58 -0.28
C ARG A 151 19.23 -1.73 0.17
N LEU A 152 18.37 -2.25 1.04
CA LEU A 152 17.20 -1.57 1.56
C LEU A 152 17.50 -1.09 2.98
N PHE A 153 17.00 0.09 3.31
CA PHE A 153 16.92 0.53 4.69
C PHE A 153 15.71 -0.15 5.36
N SER A 154 15.83 -0.45 6.65
CA SER A 154 14.65 -0.70 7.48
C SER A 154 13.91 0.61 7.75
N GLU A 155 12.65 0.51 8.18
CA GLU A 155 11.86 1.69 8.57
C GLU A 155 12.56 2.53 9.65
N ASN A 156 13.22 1.86 10.61
CA ASN A 156 14.01 2.54 11.64
C ASN A 156 15.27 3.21 11.06
N GLU A 157 16.02 2.53 10.19
CA GLU A 157 17.19 3.14 9.54
C GLU A 157 16.78 4.34 8.67
N SER A 158 15.64 4.27 7.99
CA SER A 158 15.07 5.40 7.24
C SER A 158 14.63 6.54 8.15
N ALA A 159 13.99 6.25 9.28
CA ALA A 159 13.62 7.26 10.27
C ALA A 159 14.86 7.97 10.85
N ASP A 160 15.93 7.22 11.12
CA ASP A 160 17.21 7.76 11.57
C ASP A 160 17.83 8.69 10.51
N LEU A 161 17.76 8.31 9.24
CA LEU A 161 18.22 9.13 8.12
C LEU A 161 17.40 10.41 7.99
N CYS A 162 16.06 10.35 8.09
CA CYS A 162 15.21 11.54 8.08
C CYS A 162 15.62 12.51 9.21
N ARG A 163 15.79 12.01 10.44
CA ARG A 163 16.27 12.82 11.57
C ARG A 163 17.60 13.50 11.28
N CYS A 164 18.54 12.80 10.66
CA CYS A 164 19.84 13.36 10.29
C CYS A 164 19.72 14.46 9.23
N VAL A 165 18.84 14.28 8.23
CA VAL A 165 18.58 15.27 7.18
C VAL A 165 17.97 16.53 7.80
N ASP A 166 16.92 16.39 8.61
CA ASP A 166 16.23 17.50 9.27
C ASP A 166 17.17 18.27 10.19
N PHE A 167 17.95 17.55 11.00
CA PHE A 167 18.92 18.15 11.89
C PHE A 167 19.98 18.94 11.10
N THR A 168 20.48 18.40 10.00
CA THR A 168 21.47 19.07 9.17
C THR A 168 20.91 20.35 8.55
N LYS A 169 19.69 20.31 8.01
CA LYS A 169 18.98 21.49 7.47
C LYS A 169 18.76 22.56 8.53
N GLY A 170 18.38 22.17 9.75
CA GLY A 170 18.09 23.11 10.83
C GLY A 170 19.32 23.71 11.54
N ASN A 171 20.48 23.06 11.48
CA ASN A 171 21.64 23.42 12.32
C ASN A 171 22.93 23.74 11.54
N CYS A 172 23.02 23.46 10.25
CA CYS A 172 24.22 23.75 9.45
C CYS A 172 24.10 25.10 8.74
N GLU A 173 24.64 26.15 9.35
CA GLU A 173 24.60 27.53 8.81
C GLU A 173 25.42 27.72 7.51
N THR A 174 26.26 26.75 7.14
CA THR A 174 27.16 26.85 5.99
C THR A 174 26.69 26.06 4.77
N LEU A 175 25.46 25.54 4.78
CA LEU A 175 24.91 24.85 3.61
C LEU A 175 24.82 25.82 2.43
N THR A 176 25.23 25.35 1.26
CA THR A 176 24.91 26.04 0.01
C THR A 176 23.49 25.70 -0.42
N TYR A 177 22.90 26.55 -1.25
CA TYR A 177 21.59 26.28 -1.86
C TYR A 177 21.53 24.92 -2.58
N GLU A 178 22.62 24.50 -3.24
CA GLU A 178 22.67 23.20 -3.90
C GLU A 178 22.66 22.05 -2.89
N GLN A 179 23.34 22.20 -1.75
CA GLN A 179 23.34 21.18 -0.70
C GLN A 179 21.97 21.07 -0.02
N GLU A 180 21.28 22.18 0.24
CA GLU A 180 19.90 22.18 0.73
C GLU A 180 18.98 21.40 -0.23
N GLN A 181 19.05 21.70 -1.53
CA GLN A 181 18.25 20.99 -2.54
C GLN A 181 18.61 19.49 -2.62
N GLN A 182 19.85 19.11 -2.36
CA GLN A 182 20.24 17.70 -2.30
C GLN A 182 19.64 16.99 -1.09
N LEU A 183 19.59 17.66 0.07
CA LEU A 183 18.95 17.16 1.28
C LEU A 183 17.44 17.00 1.08
N ASP A 184 16.77 17.98 0.46
CA ASP A 184 15.35 17.87 0.10
C ASP A 184 15.08 16.63 -0.77
N LYS A 185 15.92 16.37 -1.77
CA LYS A 185 15.80 15.18 -2.63
C LYS A 185 16.04 13.85 -1.90
N ILE A 186 16.85 13.85 -0.83
CA ILE A 186 17.06 12.67 0.00
C ILE A 186 15.82 12.43 0.85
N GLU A 187 15.31 13.49 1.48
CA GLU A 187 14.07 13.47 2.28
C GLU A 187 12.88 12.96 1.45
N GLU A 188 12.66 13.53 0.25
CA GLU A 188 11.62 13.09 -0.70
C GLU A 188 11.71 11.59 -1.01
N LYS A 189 12.92 11.05 -1.21
CA LYS A 189 13.12 9.62 -1.49
C LYS A 189 12.84 8.74 -0.28
N LEU A 190 13.22 9.19 0.92
CA LEU A 190 12.95 8.47 2.16
C LEU A 190 11.44 8.44 2.42
N LEU A 191 10.74 9.57 2.31
CA LEU A 191 9.30 9.63 2.50
C LEU A 191 8.54 8.81 1.45
N TYR A 192 8.99 8.84 0.18
CA TYR A 192 8.39 8.01 -0.87
C TYR A 192 8.54 6.51 -0.59
N GLY A 193 9.72 6.07 -0.14
CA GLY A 193 9.99 4.66 0.16
C GLY A 193 9.39 4.18 1.49
N TYR A 194 9.12 5.09 2.42
CA TYR A 194 8.61 4.81 3.76
C TYR A 194 7.49 5.80 4.12
N PRO A 195 6.30 5.70 3.51
CA PRO A 195 5.22 6.69 3.67
C PRO A 195 4.70 6.84 5.11
N SER A 196 4.92 5.85 5.97
CA SER A 196 4.61 5.94 7.41
C SER A 196 5.35 7.11 8.08
N LEU A 197 6.53 7.46 7.60
CA LEU A 197 7.34 8.56 8.14
C LEU A 197 6.78 9.94 7.80
N GLU A 198 5.91 10.06 6.79
CA GLU A 198 5.22 11.32 6.49
C GLU A 198 4.10 11.60 7.49
N ALA A 199 3.40 10.54 7.93
CA ALA A 199 2.32 10.65 8.90
C ALA A 199 2.84 10.95 10.32
N GLU A 200 3.99 10.36 10.67
CA GLU A 200 4.66 10.55 11.96
C GLU A 200 6.13 10.96 11.72
N PRO A 201 6.38 12.26 11.45
CA PRO A 201 7.73 12.76 11.17
C PRO A 201 8.68 12.46 12.32
N PRO A 202 9.80 11.76 12.07
CA PRO A 202 10.70 11.37 13.13
C PRO A 202 11.51 12.57 13.62
N THR A 203 11.61 12.77 14.92
CA THR A 203 12.39 13.88 15.52
C THR A 203 13.41 13.35 16.53
N PHE A 204 14.47 14.12 16.79
CA PHE A 204 15.42 13.80 17.87
C PHE A 204 14.85 14.12 19.26
N GLU A 205 13.84 14.98 19.35
CA GLU A 205 13.20 15.34 20.61
C GLU A 205 12.30 14.20 21.07
N GLN A 206 12.63 13.59 22.21
CA GLN A 206 11.73 12.64 22.85
C GLN A 206 10.45 13.36 23.25
N GLU A 207 9.28 12.83 22.86
CA GLU A 207 8.05 13.14 23.57
C GLU A 207 8.30 12.86 25.05
N SER A 208 8.38 13.90 25.86
CA SER A 208 8.46 13.75 27.30
C SER A 208 7.18 13.04 27.71
N THR A 209 7.26 11.72 27.96
CA THR A 209 6.20 11.01 28.65
C THR A 209 5.97 11.77 29.94
N LEU A 210 4.85 12.49 30.03
CA LEU A 210 4.40 13.13 31.25
C LEU A 210 4.38 12.04 32.32
N GLN A 211 5.42 12.02 33.15
CA GLN A 211 5.44 11.21 34.35
C GLN A 211 4.25 11.68 35.18
N GLN A 212 3.18 10.88 35.18
CA GLN A 212 2.12 10.99 36.16
C GLN A 212 2.75 10.68 37.51
N ASN A 213 3.18 11.74 38.21
CA ASN A 213 3.52 11.65 39.61
C ASN A 213 2.23 11.37 40.38
N MET A 214 2.23 10.23 41.09
CA MET A 214 1.26 9.88 42.14
C MET A 214 1.28 10.89 43.28
#